data_AF-A0A7V7WYQ0-F1
#
_entry.id   AF-A0A7V7WYQ0-F1
#
_cell.length_a   1.000
_cell.length_b   1.000
_cell.length_c   1.000
_cell.angle_alpha   90.00
_cell.angle_beta   90.00
_cell.angle_gamma   90.00
#
_symmetry.space_group_name_H-M   'P 1'
#
loop_
_entity.id
_entity.type
_entity.pdbx_description
1 polymer ?
#
loop_
_entity_poly.entity_id
_entity_poly.type
_entity_poly.pdbx_seq_one_letter_code
_entity_poly.pdbx_strand_id
1 'polypeptide(L)'
;MAPGTERHRVDPRAARARVLRRGITARVCLWVVAIGVSGGSVAAPESERADREACQSGPAEAAVVACRRVLEHGPTDVEARLAMADALTRLGRHQEAVDVLRHGLDVSPRDGRLQRRLQLAESNLREQKSIEARNALAQAPSARPEVTLQLERVRCTSLAGEQALRACEKALQLAPDDASLHRAKGDALLAVERSGPAMLAYRESLRLDPTHRAAAQGLERAQSKQKETLGECRGTSGESALKACDRARIAGSPDEAAIQVRRGELLLELGRPTQAEQAFEAALKLDPANAQASAKLAALRQPKEPVSSVATLPAPKPEGAAPAVAQQVRPQPPQMPPKADAPRRYSNVPAVVGVTH
;
A
#
# COMPACT_ATOMS: atom_id res chain seq x y z
N MET A 1 42.17 -63.45 20.40
CA MET A 1 43.53 -63.14 19.90
C MET A 1 43.44 -61.88 19.06
N ALA A 2 44.21 -60.86 19.43
CA ALA A 2 44.30 -59.52 18.83
C ALA A 2 44.90 -59.55 17.40
N PRO A 3 45.08 -58.42 16.67
CA PRO A 3 44.81 -56.99 16.97
C PRO A 3 43.94 -56.32 15.86
N GLY A 4 43.33 -55.14 16.01
CA GLY A 4 43.83 -53.88 16.54
C GLY A 4 44.40 -53.03 15.40
N THR A 5 43.56 -52.30 14.65
CA THR A 5 44.00 -51.29 13.67
C THR A 5 43.32 -49.96 13.92
N GLU A 6 44.15 -48.99 14.27
CA GLU A 6 43.81 -47.64 14.68
C GLU A 6 43.25 -46.81 13.51
N ARG A 7 42.21 -46.03 13.82
CA ARG A 7 41.68 -44.99 12.93
C ARG A 7 42.63 -43.79 12.95
N HIS A 8 43.41 -43.62 11.90
CA HIS A 8 44.09 -42.34 11.65
C HIS A 8 43.06 -41.29 11.21
N ARG A 9 42.78 -40.32 12.09
CA ARG A 9 42.17 -39.03 11.75
C ARG A 9 43.16 -38.26 10.88
N VAL A 10 42.78 -37.99 9.63
CA VAL A 10 43.51 -37.06 8.75
C VAL A 10 42.91 -35.67 8.95
N ASP A 11 43.74 -34.76 9.44
CA ASP A 11 43.45 -33.34 9.64
C ASP A 11 43.46 -32.61 8.27
N PRO A 12 42.37 -31.93 7.84
CA PRO A 12 42.26 -31.39 6.49
C PRO A 12 43.01 -30.07 6.24
N ARG A 13 43.93 -29.65 7.13
CA ARG A 13 44.61 -28.34 7.03
C ARG A 13 46.09 -28.37 6.66
N ALA A 14 46.68 -29.52 6.30
CA ALA A 14 48.12 -29.63 6.05
C ALA A 14 48.51 -30.20 4.66
N ALA A 15 47.68 -30.02 3.62
CA ALA A 15 47.96 -30.56 2.28
C ALA A 15 47.73 -29.52 1.15
N ARG A 16 48.45 -28.40 1.17
CA ARG A 16 48.64 -27.55 -0.02
C ARG A 16 50.03 -26.94 -0.04
N ALA A 17 51.02 -27.74 -0.42
CA ALA A 17 52.29 -27.23 -0.90
C ALA A 17 52.82 -28.13 -2.02
N ARG A 18 53.16 -27.46 -3.13
CA ARG A 18 53.93 -27.92 -4.31
C ARG A 18 53.15 -28.50 -5.50
N VAL A 19 53.62 -27.96 -6.64
CA VAL A 19 53.52 -28.41 -8.04
C VAL A 19 52.27 -27.94 -8.80
N LEU A 20 52.39 -26.82 -9.51
CA LEU A 20 52.46 -26.82 -10.99
C LEU A 20 52.93 -25.43 -11.47
N ARG A 21 54.23 -25.32 -11.81
CA ARG A 21 54.72 -24.29 -12.73
C ARG A 21 54.72 -24.92 -14.12
N ARG A 22 53.88 -24.43 -15.04
CA ARG A 22 54.12 -24.48 -16.49
C ARG A 22 53.09 -23.60 -17.23
N GLY A 23 53.62 -22.53 -17.83
CA GLY A 23 53.23 -22.02 -19.15
C GLY A 23 51.84 -21.39 -19.30
N ILE A 24 51.71 -20.10 -18.96
CA ILE A 24 50.82 -19.19 -19.69
C ILE A 24 51.62 -17.92 -19.96
N THR A 25 51.87 -17.65 -21.24
CA THR A 25 52.53 -16.45 -21.76
C THR A 25 51.67 -15.22 -21.46
N ALA A 26 52.03 -14.48 -20.41
CA ALA A 26 51.50 -13.16 -20.14
C ALA A 26 52.20 -12.13 -21.05
N ARG A 27 51.43 -11.45 -21.91
CA ARG A 27 51.89 -10.23 -22.60
C ARG A 27 52.05 -9.15 -21.53
N VAL A 28 53.30 -8.89 -21.16
CA VAL A 28 53.68 -7.76 -20.31
C VAL A 28 53.65 -6.50 -21.17
N CYS A 29 52.63 -5.64 -20.97
CA CYS A 29 52.71 -4.26 -21.42
C CYS A 29 53.57 -3.48 -20.42
N LEU A 30 54.82 -3.22 -20.82
CA LEU A 30 55.73 -2.32 -20.10
C LEU A 30 55.24 -0.87 -20.30
N TRP A 31 54.78 -0.22 -19.25
CA TRP A 31 54.65 1.23 -19.21
C TRP A 31 55.84 1.79 -18.43
N VAL A 32 56.72 2.51 -19.12
CA VAL A 32 57.78 3.31 -18.51
C VAL A 32 57.15 4.60 -17.99
N VAL A 33 57.14 4.78 -16.67
CA VAL A 33 56.82 6.07 -16.03
C VAL A 33 58.13 6.74 -15.64
N ALA A 34 58.45 7.85 -16.30
CA ALA A 34 59.48 8.79 -15.86
C ALA A 34 58.88 9.73 -14.79
N ILE A 35 59.58 9.90 -13.67
CA ILE A 35 59.17 10.74 -12.54
C ILE A 35 59.61 12.19 -12.76
N GLY A 36 58.72 13.15 -12.47
CA GLY A 36 59.05 14.58 -12.38
C GLY A 36 57.94 15.43 -11.76
N VAL A 37 57.97 15.54 -10.42
CA VAL A 37 57.40 16.55 -9.50
C VAL A 37 56.31 17.52 -10.02
N SER A 38 55.09 17.39 -9.48
CA SER A 38 54.35 18.41 -8.69
C SER A 38 52.89 17.98 -8.58
N GLY A 39 52.21 18.33 -7.47
CA GLY A 39 50.89 17.79 -7.11
C GLY A 39 49.74 18.20 -8.03
N GLY A 40 49.65 17.55 -9.19
CA GLY A 40 48.51 17.57 -10.09
C GLY A 40 47.79 16.23 -10.04
N SER A 41 46.53 16.24 -9.61
CA SER A 41 45.59 15.12 -9.76
C SER A 41 45.70 14.54 -11.16
N VAL A 42 46.23 13.32 -11.31
CA VAL A 42 46.27 12.62 -12.60
C VAL A 42 44.83 12.47 -13.09
N ALA A 43 44.50 13.22 -14.13
CA ALA A 43 43.24 13.10 -14.85
C ALA A 43 43.04 11.64 -15.25
N ALA A 44 41.94 11.01 -14.82
CA ALA A 44 41.53 9.70 -15.34
C ALA A 44 41.56 9.73 -16.89
N PRO A 45 42.06 8.69 -17.57
CA PRO A 45 42.16 8.65 -19.02
C PRO A 45 40.80 8.96 -19.66
N GLU A 46 40.79 9.65 -20.81
CA GLU A 46 39.56 10.12 -21.47
C GLU A 46 38.52 9.00 -21.67
N SER A 47 38.97 7.77 -21.89
CA SER A 47 38.11 6.58 -21.99
C SER A 47 37.37 6.26 -20.68
N GLU A 48 38.01 6.41 -19.52
CA GLU A 48 37.41 6.17 -18.21
C GLU A 48 36.39 7.27 -17.86
N ARG A 49 36.64 8.50 -18.30
CA ARG A 49 35.68 9.61 -18.16
C ARG A 49 34.45 9.39 -19.03
N ALA A 50 34.64 8.99 -20.28
CA ALA A 50 33.56 8.65 -21.19
C ALA A 50 32.73 7.45 -20.69
N ASP A 51 33.38 6.39 -20.18
CA ASP A 51 32.68 5.24 -19.59
C ASP A 51 31.89 5.65 -18.32
N ARG A 52 32.43 6.55 -17.48
CA ARG A 52 31.69 7.10 -16.32
C ARG A 52 30.48 7.93 -16.73
N GLU A 53 30.62 8.81 -17.71
CA GLU A 53 29.52 9.63 -18.21
C GLU A 53 28.41 8.75 -18.84
N ALA A 54 28.81 7.79 -19.68
CA ALA A 54 27.90 6.84 -20.29
C ALA A 54 27.22 5.93 -19.26
N CYS A 55 27.92 5.55 -18.18
CA CYS A 55 27.35 4.80 -17.06
C CYS A 55 26.25 5.61 -16.34
N GLN A 56 26.45 6.92 -16.14
CA GLN A 56 25.52 7.75 -15.38
C GLN A 56 24.30 8.21 -16.20
N SER A 57 24.51 8.57 -17.46
CA SER A 57 23.52 9.32 -18.26
C SER A 57 23.19 8.68 -19.61
N GLY A 58 23.80 7.53 -19.92
CA GLY A 58 23.59 6.84 -21.19
C GLY A 58 22.25 6.11 -21.31
N PRO A 59 21.87 5.69 -22.53
CA PRO A 59 20.77 4.75 -22.77
C PRO A 59 20.94 3.49 -21.92
N ALA A 60 19.85 2.86 -21.48
CA ALA A 60 19.90 1.84 -20.43
C ALA A 60 20.82 0.66 -20.76
N GLU A 61 20.80 0.11 -21.97
CA GLU A 61 21.69 -0.97 -22.39
C GLU A 61 23.17 -0.52 -22.43
N ALA A 62 23.44 0.64 -23.00
CA ALA A 62 24.80 1.19 -23.09
C ALA A 62 25.36 1.54 -21.69
N ALA A 63 24.52 2.07 -20.81
CA ALA A 63 24.87 2.39 -19.43
C ALA A 63 25.29 1.14 -18.65
N VAL A 64 24.59 0.01 -18.80
CA VAL A 64 24.98 -1.25 -18.16
C VAL A 64 26.38 -1.70 -18.60
N VAL A 65 26.69 -1.59 -19.89
CA VAL A 65 28.01 -1.96 -20.43
C VAL A 65 29.09 -1.01 -19.91
N ALA A 66 28.85 0.30 -19.97
CA ALA A 66 29.79 1.31 -19.50
C ALA A 66 30.05 1.19 -17.99
N CYS A 67 29.00 1.01 -17.17
CA CYS A 67 29.15 0.79 -15.74
C CYS A 67 29.93 -0.48 -15.43
N ARG A 68 29.77 -1.56 -16.21
CA ARG A 68 30.56 -2.78 -16.03
C ARG A 68 32.05 -2.52 -16.23
N ARG A 69 32.43 -1.76 -17.26
CA ARG A 69 33.83 -1.34 -17.48
C ARG A 69 34.37 -0.46 -16.35
N VAL A 70 33.55 0.45 -15.83
CA VAL A 70 33.93 1.25 -14.65
C VAL A 70 34.19 0.33 -13.45
N LEU A 71 33.33 -0.66 -13.23
CA LEU A 71 33.46 -1.62 -12.11
C LEU A 71 34.60 -2.64 -12.29
N GLU A 72 35.06 -2.91 -13.52
CA GLU A 72 36.28 -3.70 -13.78
C GLU A 72 37.53 -3.05 -13.20
N HIS A 73 37.60 -1.71 -13.24
CA HIS A 73 38.73 -0.93 -12.73
C HIS A 73 38.51 -0.44 -11.30
N GLY A 74 37.26 -0.18 -10.92
CA GLY A 74 36.84 0.28 -9.60
C GLY A 74 35.77 -0.63 -9.00
N PRO A 75 36.09 -1.85 -8.54
CA PRO A 75 35.11 -2.81 -8.07
C PRO A 75 34.41 -2.38 -6.79
N THR A 76 34.82 -1.30 -6.12
CA THR A 76 34.15 -0.74 -4.93
C THR A 76 33.35 0.52 -5.25
N ASP A 77 33.26 0.93 -6.52
CA ASP A 77 32.52 2.12 -6.93
C ASP A 77 31.02 1.91 -6.67
N VAL A 78 30.48 2.71 -5.75
CA VAL A 78 29.07 2.67 -5.35
C VAL A 78 28.19 3.41 -6.36
N GLU A 79 28.68 4.50 -6.95
CA GLU A 79 27.91 5.27 -7.93
C GLU A 79 27.70 4.46 -9.20
N ALA A 80 28.75 3.79 -9.69
CA ALA A 80 28.65 2.92 -10.85
C ALA A 80 27.68 1.75 -10.62
N ARG A 81 27.63 1.19 -9.41
CA ARG A 81 26.64 0.15 -9.06
C ARG A 81 25.21 0.69 -9.02
N LEU A 82 25.00 1.85 -8.41
CA LEU A 82 23.68 2.49 -8.36
C LEU A 82 23.18 2.79 -9.77
N ALA A 83 24.02 3.38 -10.62
CA ALA A 83 23.70 3.68 -12.01
C ALA A 83 23.43 2.40 -12.83
N MET A 84 24.24 1.36 -12.67
CA MET A 84 24.03 0.06 -13.32
C MET A 84 22.71 -0.58 -12.91
N ALA A 85 22.39 -0.56 -11.60
CA ALA A 85 21.16 -1.13 -11.09
C ALA A 85 19.92 -0.36 -11.56
N ASP A 86 20.01 0.97 -11.65
CA ASP A 86 18.93 1.80 -12.19
C ASP A 86 18.73 1.52 -13.69
N ALA A 87 19.81 1.36 -14.46
CA ALA A 87 19.73 0.96 -15.86
C ALA A 87 19.12 -0.43 -16.03
N LEU A 88 19.57 -1.43 -15.27
CA LEU A 88 19.00 -2.79 -15.27
C LEU A 88 17.52 -2.80 -14.89
N THR A 89 17.12 -1.94 -13.94
CA THR A 89 15.71 -1.80 -13.56
C THR A 89 14.86 -1.24 -14.70
N ARG A 90 15.35 -0.23 -15.45
CA ARG A 90 14.65 0.29 -16.64
C ARG A 90 14.52 -0.75 -17.75
N LEU A 91 15.44 -1.72 -17.82
CA LEU A 91 15.41 -2.83 -18.78
C LEU A 91 14.50 -3.99 -18.36
N GLY A 92 13.87 -3.95 -17.18
CA GLY A 92 13.13 -5.09 -16.64
C GLY A 92 14.01 -6.24 -16.16
N ARG A 93 15.35 -6.07 -16.13
CA ARG A 93 16.32 -7.09 -15.68
C ARG A 93 16.48 -7.05 -14.16
N HIS A 94 15.36 -7.22 -13.45
CA HIS A 94 15.27 -6.98 -12.02
C HIS A 94 16.14 -7.92 -11.18
N GLN A 95 16.33 -9.18 -11.60
CA GLN A 95 17.20 -10.13 -10.91
C GLN A 95 18.66 -9.66 -10.92
N GLU A 96 19.16 -9.22 -12.08
CA GLU A 96 20.53 -8.70 -12.18
C GLU A 96 20.71 -7.40 -11.39
N ALA A 97 19.70 -6.54 -11.35
CA ALA A 97 19.74 -5.33 -10.53
C ALA A 97 19.88 -5.68 -9.04
N VAL A 98 19.14 -6.68 -8.55
CA VAL A 98 19.25 -7.18 -7.17
C VAL A 98 20.66 -7.70 -6.89
N ASP A 99 21.24 -8.46 -7.80
CA ASP A 99 22.57 -9.06 -7.62
C ASP A 99 23.67 -7.98 -7.56
N VAL A 100 23.63 -6.99 -8.45
CA VAL A 100 24.56 -5.84 -8.44
C VAL A 100 24.46 -5.05 -7.12
N LEU A 101 23.25 -4.82 -6.62
CA LEU A 101 23.00 -4.05 -5.40
C LEU A 101 23.42 -4.81 -4.14
N ARG A 102 23.19 -6.12 -4.07
CA ARG A 102 23.69 -6.98 -2.99
C ARG A 102 25.21 -6.95 -2.92
N HIS A 103 25.88 -7.09 -4.05
CA HIS A 103 27.34 -6.92 -4.13
C HIS A 103 27.81 -5.52 -3.73
N GLY A 104 26.99 -4.49 -3.95
CA GLY A 104 27.25 -3.15 -3.43
C GLY A 104 27.22 -3.10 -1.90
N LEU A 105 26.23 -3.74 -1.29
CA LEU A 105 26.09 -3.80 0.16
C LEU A 105 27.14 -4.71 0.81
N ASP A 106 27.68 -5.70 0.11
CA ASP A 106 28.83 -6.48 0.60
C ASP A 106 30.06 -5.58 0.81
N VAL A 107 30.23 -4.56 -0.04
CA VAL A 107 31.33 -3.59 0.04
C VAL A 107 30.99 -2.44 1.00
N SER A 108 29.76 -1.93 0.93
CA SER A 108 29.29 -0.77 1.70
C SER A 108 27.99 -1.11 2.44
N PRO A 109 28.04 -1.86 3.56
CA PRO A 109 26.85 -2.42 4.22
C PRO A 109 25.88 -1.39 4.80
N ARG A 110 26.33 -0.13 4.98
CA ARG A 110 25.54 0.96 5.58
C ARG A 110 25.13 2.03 4.57
N ASP A 111 25.31 1.81 3.27
CA ASP A 111 24.85 2.77 2.26
C ASP A 111 23.33 2.68 2.07
N GLY A 112 22.62 3.69 2.58
CA GLY A 112 21.16 3.76 2.50
C GLY A 112 20.61 3.99 1.09
N ARG A 113 21.41 4.37 0.10
CA ARG A 113 20.97 4.46 -1.30
C ARG A 113 20.95 3.08 -1.94
N LEU A 114 22.01 2.29 -1.73
CA LEU A 114 22.07 0.89 -2.17
C LEU A 114 20.93 0.08 -1.55
N GLN A 115 20.68 0.25 -0.25
CA GLN A 115 19.58 -0.44 0.43
C GLN A 115 18.20 -0.06 -0.15
N ARG A 116 17.94 1.24 -0.39
CA ARG A 116 16.68 1.69 -0.99
C ARG A 116 16.49 1.16 -2.41
N ARG A 117 17.54 1.20 -3.24
CA ARG A 117 17.48 0.65 -4.61
C ARG A 117 17.30 -0.86 -4.59
N LEU A 118 17.91 -1.57 -3.65
CA LEU A 118 17.74 -3.02 -3.50
C LEU A 118 16.29 -3.35 -3.19
N GLN A 119 15.69 -2.63 -2.23
CA GLN A 119 14.28 -2.81 -1.89
C GLN A 119 13.34 -2.59 -3.09
N LEU A 120 13.62 -1.58 -3.92
CA LEU A 120 12.87 -1.33 -5.14
C LEU A 120 13.05 -2.47 -6.17
N ALA A 121 14.30 -2.86 -6.44
CA ALA A 121 14.60 -3.93 -7.39
C ALA A 121 13.99 -5.27 -6.96
N GLU A 122 14.05 -5.61 -5.67
CA GLU A 122 13.40 -6.80 -5.11
C GLU A 122 11.88 -6.72 -5.21
N SER A 123 11.28 -5.53 -5.05
CA SER A 123 9.84 -5.33 -5.26
C SER A 123 9.44 -5.62 -6.71
N ASN A 124 10.16 -5.03 -7.67
CA ASN A 124 9.88 -5.25 -9.10
C ASN A 124 10.10 -6.71 -9.51
N LEU A 125 11.14 -7.36 -8.97
CA LEU A 125 11.39 -8.78 -9.18
C LEU A 125 10.27 -9.67 -8.62
N ARG A 126 9.74 -9.36 -7.43
CA ARG A 126 8.59 -10.07 -6.85
C ARG A 126 7.35 -9.92 -7.72
N GLU A 127 7.09 -8.71 -8.21
CA GLU A 127 5.96 -8.44 -9.11
C GLU A 127 6.10 -9.21 -10.43
N GLN A 128 7.27 -9.17 -11.07
CA GLN A 128 7.57 -9.92 -12.28
C GLN A 128 7.33 -11.43 -12.07
N LYS A 129 7.93 -12.01 -11.02
CA LYS A 129 7.77 -13.44 -10.68
C LYS A 129 6.31 -13.81 -10.40
N SER A 130 5.53 -12.91 -9.79
CA SER A 130 4.09 -13.13 -9.61
C SER A 130 3.34 -13.15 -10.94
N ILE A 131 3.63 -12.21 -11.86
CA ILE A 131 2.99 -12.17 -13.17
C ILE A 131 3.28 -13.46 -13.93
N GLU A 132 4.54 -13.89 -13.96
CA GLU A 132 4.97 -15.15 -14.58
C GLU A 132 4.24 -16.36 -13.96
N ALA A 133 4.19 -16.44 -12.63
CA ALA A 133 3.48 -17.51 -11.93
C ALA A 133 1.98 -17.53 -12.24
N ARG A 134 1.32 -16.36 -12.25
CA ARG A 134 -0.11 -16.26 -12.59
C ARG A 134 -0.37 -16.67 -14.03
N ASN A 135 0.46 -16.25 -14.98
CA ASN A 135 0.31 -16.61 -16.38
C ASN A 135 0.50 -18.10 -16.61
N ALA A 136 1.49 -18.72 -15.94
CA ALA A 136 1.71 -20.17 -16.00
C ALA A 136 0.51 -20.93 -15.41
N LEU A 137 -0.01 -20.50 -14.27
CA LEU A 137 -1.17 -21.13 -13.61
C LEU A 137 -2.49 -20.91 -14.37
N ALA A 138 -2.63 -19.80 -15.09
CA ALA A 138 -3.81 -19.54 -15.93
C ALA A 138 -3.86 -20.42 -17.18
N GLN A 139 -2.71 -20.86 -17.69
CA GLN A 139 -2.59 -21.77 -18.84
C GLN A 139 -2.73 -23.25 -18.44
N ALA A 140 -2.61 -23.56 -17.14
CA ALA A 140 -2.82 -24.90 -16.65
C ALA A 140 -4.32 -25.29 -16.75
N PRO A 141 -4.64 -26.57 -17.00
CA PRO A 141 -6.03 -27.04 -17.04
C PRO A 141 -6.76 -26.67 -15.74
N SER A 142 -7.74 -25.76 -15.85
CA SER A 142 -8.40 -25.06 -14.74
C SER A 142 -9.37 -25.90 -13.89
N ALA A 143 -9.35 -27.24 -14.05
CA ALA A 143 -10.27 -28.16 -13.39
C ALA A 143 -9.74 -28.75 -12.06
N ARG A 144 -8.51 -28.40 -11.64
CA ARG A 144 -7.90 -28.91 -10.41
C ARG A 144 -7.97 -27.88 -9.27
N PRO A 145 -8.66 -28.17 -8.15
CA PRO A 145 -8.75 -27.27 -6.99
C PRO A 145 -7.39 -26.80 -6.47
N GLU A 146 -6.35 -27.62 -6.59
CA GLU A 146 -4.99 -27.29 -6.16
C GLU A 146 -4.42 -26.15 -7.01
N VAL A 147 -4.61 -26.19 -8.33
CA VAL A 147 -4.13 -25.15 -9.24
C VAL A 147 -4.90 -23.84 -9.01
N THR A 148 -6.21 -23.93 -8.76
CA THR A 148 -7.03 -22.77 -8.37
C THR A 148 -6.54 -22.15 -7.06
N LEU A 149 -6.26 -22.96 -6.03
CA LEU A 149 -5.69 -22.48 -4.76
C LEU A 149 -4.35 -21.79 -4.97
N GLN A 150 -3.44 -22.38 -5.76
CA GLN A 150 -2.14 -21.77 -6.03
C GLN A 150 -2.30 -20.42 -6.76
N LEU A 151 -3.19 -20.35 -7.76
CA LEU A 151 -3.45 -19.10 -8.47
C LEU A 151 -3.99 -18.02 -7.54
N GLU A 152 -5.02 -18.33 -6.75
CA GLU A 152 -5.63 -17.36 -5.84
C GLU A 152 -4.69 -16.98 -4.68
N ARG A 153 -3.80 -17.88 -4.23
CA ARG A 153 -2.73 -17.56 -3.28
C ARG A 153 -1.73 -16.56 -3.84
N VAL A 154 -1.26 -16.76 -5.07
CA VAL A 154 -0.37 -15.79 -5.73
C VAL A 154 -1.09 -14.45 -5.88
N ARG A 155 -2.34 -14.45 -6.37
CA ARG A 155 -3.14 -13.22 -6.51
C ARG A 155 -3.38 -12.50 -5.18
N CYS A 156 -3.65 -13.23 -4.10
CA CYS A 156 -3.82 -12.69 -2.76
C CYS A 156 -2.58 -11.95 -2.25
N THR A 157 -1.39 -12.46 -2.56
CA THR A 157 -0.11 -11.88 -2.10
C THR A 157 0.48 -10.82 -3.02
N SER A 158 0.07 -10.77 -4.29
CA SER A 158 0.71 -9.92 -5.29
C SER A 158 -0.18 -8.83 -5.91
N LEU A 159 -1.51 -8.97 -5.83
CA LEU A 159 -2.40 -7.90 -6.27
C LEU A 159 -2.48 -6.82 -5.19
N ALA A 160 -3.01 -5.67 -5.57
CA ALA A 160 -3.25 -4.56 -4.65
C ALA A 160 -4.75 -4.33 -4.43
N GLY A 161 -5.07 -3.71 -3.29
CA GLY A 161 -6.40 -3.23 -2.98
C GLY A 161 -7.47 -4.31 -2.91
N GLU A 162 -8.67 -3.97 -3.36
CA GLU A 162 -9.85 -4.86 -3.36
C GLU A 162 -9.66 -6.14 -4.21
N GLN A 163 -8.77 -6.12 -5.20
CA GLN A 163 -8.48 -7.31 -6.01
C GLN A 163 -7.74 -8.36 -5.19
N ALA A 164 -6.80 -7.94 -4.34
CA ALA A 164 -6.10 -8.83 -3.41
C ALA A 164 -7.08 -9.45 -2.41
N LEU A 165 -8.00 -8.65 -1.86
CA LEU A 165 -9.00 -9.13 -0.91
C LEU A 165 -9.87 -10.25 -1.49
N ARG A 166 -10.42 -10.04 -2.69
CA ARG A 166 -11.22 -11.08 -3.36
C ARG A 166 -10.43 -12.36 -3.61
N ALA A 167 -9.16 -12.24 -3.98
CA ALA A 167 -8.30 -13.40 -4.18
C ALA A 167 -8.00 -14.13 -2.85
N CYS A 168 -7.72 -13.39 -1.78
CA CYS A 168 -7.53 -13.95 -0.46
C CYS A 168 -8.79 -14.67 0.05
N GLU A 169 -9.97 -14.09 -0.17
CA GLU A 169 -11.26 -14.72 0.19
C GLU A 169 -11.46 -16.04 -0.54
N LYS A 170 -11.23 -16.09 -1.86
CA LYS A 170 -11.31 -17.33 -2.63
C LYS A 170 -10.28 -18.36 -2.19
N ALA A 171 -9.04 -17.93 -1.95
CA ALA A 171 -7.99 -18.82 -1.47
C ALA A 171 -8.34 -19.40 -0.08
N LEU A 172 -8.92 -18.59 0.81
CA LEU A 172 -9.37 -19.02 2.13
C LEU A 172 -10.62 -19.89 2.10
N GLN A 173 -11.47 -19.80 1.07
CA GLN A 173 -12.56 -20.77 0.86
C GLN A 173 -12.01 -22.18 0.56
N LEU A 174 -10.86 -22.26 -0.11
CA LEU A 174 -10.20 -23.52 -0.47
C LEU A 174 -9.25 -24.01 0.64
N ALA A 175 -8.66 -23.10 1.41
CA ALA A 175 -7.71 -23.39 2.48
C ALA A 175 -7.97 -22.47 3.70
N PRO A 176 -9.01 -22.75 4.50
CA PRO A 176 -9.46 -21.85 5.58
C PRO A 176 -8.44 -21.72 6.72
N ASP A 177 -7.63 -22.75 6.96
CA ASP A 177 -6.65 -22.80 8.06
C ASP A 177 -5.24 -22.39 7.63
N ASP A 178 -5.10 -21.69 6.49
CA ASP A 178 -3.80 -21.22 6.04
C ASP A 178 -3.41 -19.90 6.69
N ALA A 179 -2.49 -19.98 7.67
CA ALA A 179 -2.00 -18.82 8.40
C ALA A 179 -1.41 -17.73 7.47
N SER A 180 -0.75 -18.11 6.39
CA SER A 180 -0.12 -17.15 5.46
C SER A 180 -1.16 -16.40 4.63
N LEU A 181 -2.27 -17.04 4.25
CA LEU A 181 -3.38 -16.38 3.57
C LEU A 181 -4.11 -15.38 4.48
N HIS A 182 -4.31 -15.72 5.76
CA HIS A 182 -4.86 -14.77 6.74
C HIS A 182 -3.95 -13.55 6.93
N ARG A 183 -2.63 -13.76 7.02
CA ARG A 183 -1.64 -12.68 7.06
C ARG A 183 -1.69 -11.81 5.80
N ALA A 184 -1.77 -12.42 4.61
CA ALA A 184 -1.88 -11.70 3.35
C ALA A 184 -3.19 -10.90 3.22
N LYS A 185 -4.31 -11.46 3.71
CA LYS A 185 -5.58 -10.74 3.84
C LYS A 185 -5.44 -9.52 4.75
N GLY A 186 -4.74 -9.67 5.89
CA GLY A 186 -4.43 -8.55 6.79
C GLY A 186 -3.65 -7.43 6.11
N ASP A 187 -2.61 -7.78 5.34
CA ASP A 187 -1.82 -6.82 4.56
C ASP A 187 -2.69 -6.07 3.54
N ALA A 188 -3.50 -6.81 2.78
CA ALA A 188 -4.40 -6.24 1.79
C ALA A 188 -5.45 -5.31 2.43
N LEU A 189 -5.96 -5.65 3.61
CA LEU A 189 -6.90 -4.82 4.36
C LEU A 189 -6.25 -3.53 4.88
N LEU A 190 -4.98 -3.58 5.32
CA LEU A 190 -4.25 -2.36 5.68
C LEU A 190 -4.00 -1.45 4.47
N ALA A 191 -3.67 -2.01 3.32
CA ALA A 191 -3.46 -1.23 2.10
C ALA A 191 -4.73 -0.48 1.63
N VAL A 192 -5.92 -0.96 1.99
CA VAL A 192 -7.20 -0.27 1.74
C VAL A 192 -7.75 0.48 2.96
N GLU A 193 -6.90 0.79 3.94
CA GLU A 193 -7.25 1.60 5.12
C GLU A 193 -8.37 0.97 6.00
N ARG A 194 -8.47 -0.36 6.00
CA ARG A 194 -9.41 -1.15 6.83
C ARG A 194 -8.66 -1.83 7.98
N SER A 195 -8.13 -1.03 8.90
CA SER A 195 -7.31 -1.48 10.04
C SER A 195 -8.03 -2.43 10.99
N GLY A 196 -9.31 -2.17 11.31
CA GLY A 196 -10.10 -3.07 12.17
C GLY A 196 -10.22 -4.51 11.63
N PRO A 197 -10.75 -4.71 10.42
CA PRO A 197 -10.75 -6.03 9.76
C PRO A 197 -9.35 -6.62 9.59
N ALA A 198 -8.32 -5.79 9.32
CA ALA A 198 -6.95 -6.27 9.21
C ALA A 198 -6.45 -6.91 10.51
N MET A 199 -6.74 -6.28 11.67
CA MET A 199 -6.40 -6.83 12.98
C MET A 199 -7.00 -8.21 13.20
N LEU A 200 -8.25 -8.44 12.76
CA LEU A 200 -8.90 -9.75 12.87
C LEU A 200 -8.19 -10.80 12.01
N ALA A 201 -7.83 -10.46 10.77
CA ALA A 201 -7.10 -11.37 9.88
C ALA A 201 -5.71 -11.73 10.42
N TYR A 202 -4.96 -10.77 10.97
CA TYR A 202 -3.66 -11.08 11.59
C TYR A 202 -3.80 -11.91 12.87
N ARG A 203 -4.83 -11.65 13.68
CA ARG A 203 -5.10 -12.49 14.87
C ARG A 203 -5.41 -13.92 14.48
N GLU A 204 -6.17 -14.13 13.40
CA GLU A 204 -6.46 -15.47 12.91
C GLU A 204 -5.21 -16.18 12.39
N SER A 205 -4.35 -15.45 11.67
CA SER A 205 -3.02 -15.94 11.28
C SER A 205 -2.19 -16.39 12.48
N LEU A 206 -2.14 -15.58 13.55
CA LEU A 206 -1.41 -15.90 14.78
C LEU A 206 -2.07 -16.99 15.63
N ARG A 207 -3.39 -17.18 15.51
CA ARG A 207 -4.11 -18.30 16.13
C ARG A 207 -3.69 -19.62 15.49
N LEU A 208 -3.54 -19.63 14.17
CA LEU A 208 -3.13 -20.79 13.38
C LEU A 208 -1.62 -21.07 13.49
N ASP A 209 -0.80 -20.02 13.48
CA ASP A 209 0.65 -20.09 13.70
C ASP A 209 1.10 -18.97 14.67
N PRO A 210 1.23 -19.28 15.98
CA PRO A 210 1.69 -18.32 16.99
C PRO A 210 3.10 -17.79 16.76
N THR A 211 3.91 -18.47 15.94
CA THR A 211 5.29 -18.07 15.65
C THR A 211 5.42 -17.19 14.42
N HIS A 212 4.30 -16.87 13.75
CA HIS A 212 4.31 -16.09 12.52
C HIS A 212 4.66 -14.62 12.75
N ARG A 213 5.97 -14.33 12.77
CA ARG A 213 6.51 -12.98 13.05
C ARG A 213 5.94 -11.87 12.17
N ALA A 214 5.74 -12.14 10.87
CA ALA A 214 5.20 -11.14 9.95
C ALA A 214 3.73 -10.79 10.26
N ALA A 215 2.94 -11.75 10.76
CA ALA A 215 1.57 -11.49 11.22
C ALA A 215 1.56 -10.67 12.52
N ALA A 216 2.47 -10.95 13.46
CA ALA A 216 2.62 -10.14 14.68
C ALA A 216 2.96 -8.68 14.36
N GLN A 217 3.94 -8.44 13.49
CA GLN A 217 4.29 -7.10 13.03
C GLN A 217 3.16 -6.44 12.22
N GLY A 218 2.40 -7.22 11.46
CA GLY A 218 1.19 -6.74 10.78
C GLY A 218 0.11 -6.28 11.76
N LEU A 219 -0.10 -7.04 12.83
CA LEU A 219 -1.06 -6.72 13.89
C LEU A 219 -0.69 -5.43 14.62
N GLU A 220 0.58 -5.24 14.97
CA GLU A 220 1.08 -4.00 15.58
C GLU A 220 0.81 -2.78 14.68
N ARG A 221 1.17 -2.88 13.39
CA ARG A 221 0.90 -1.82 12.40
C ARG A 221 -0.60 -1.53 12.29
N ALA A 222 -1.42 -2.58 12.29
CA ALA A 222 -2.87 -2.44 12.23
C ALA A 222 -3.44 -1.75 13.49
N GLN A 223 -2.93 -2.07 14.68
CA GLN A 223 -3.31 -1.43 15.92
C GLN A 223 -2.93 0.05 15.95
N SER A 224 -1.71 0.40 15.51
CA SER A 224 -1.28 1.79 15.41
C SER A 224 -2.20 2.58 14.46
N LYS A 225 -2.52 2.00 13.29
CA LYS A 225 -3.41 2.63 12.32
C LYS A 225 -4.84 2.78 12.86
N GLN A 226 -5.34 1.75 13.53
CA GLN A 226 -6.64 1.78 14.20
C GLN A 226 -6.71 2.88 15.26
N LYS A 227 -5.65 3.08 16.05
CA LYS A 227 -5.58 4.16 17.05
C LYS A 227 -5.61 5.55 16.39
N GLU A 228 -4.92 5.72 15.26
CA GLU A 228 -4.97 6.95 14.46
C GLU A 228 -6.40 7.20 13.96
N THR A 229 -7.06 6.20 13.36
CA THR A 229 -8.44 6.32 12.85
C THR A 229 -9.45 6.62 13.97
N LEU A 230 -9.25 6.05 15.17
CA LEU A 230 -10.05 6.39 16.35
C LEU A 230 -9.83 7.85 16.78
N GLY A 231 -8.60 8.35 16.70
CA GLY A 231 -8.27 9.75 16.94
C GLY A 231 -9.00 10.69 15.96
N GLU A 232 -9.00 10.35 14.67
CA GLU A 232 -9.72 11.10 13.62
C GLU A 232 -11.24 11.15 13.90
N CYS A 233 -11.84 10.01 14.25
CA CYS A 233 -13.25 9.90 14.62
C CYS A 233 -13.60 10.76 15.85
N ARG A 234 -12.73 10.81 16.86
CA ARG A 234 -12.92 11.60 18.10
C ARG A 234 -12.57 13.07 17.96
N GLY A 235 -11.71 13.46 17.03
CA GLY A 235 -11.18 14.82 16.93
C GLY A 235 -11.94 15.74 15.99
N THR A 236 -12.34 15.23 14.83
CA THR A 236 -12.87 16.08 13.73
C THR A 236 -14.40 16.10 13.68
N SER A 237 -14.95 17.13 13.03
CA SER A 237 -16.38 17.25 12.67
C SER A 237 -16.55 17.07 11.16
N GLY A 238 -17.78 16.77 10.71
CA GLY A 238 -18.14 16.64 9.31
C GLY A 238 -18.04 15.22 8.73
N GLU A 239 -18.13 15.11 7.40
CA GLU A 239 -18.21 13.81 6.72
C GLU A 239 -16.94 12.96 6.82
N SER A 240 -15.76 13.59 6.91
CA SER A 240 -14.49 12.87 7.07
C SER A 240 -14.43 12.13 8.42
N ALA A 241 -14.88 12.80 9.49
CA ALA A 241 -14.98 12.21 10.83
C ALA A 241 -15.96 11.04 10.85
N LEU A 242 -17.11 11.19 10.17
CA LEU A 242 -18.12 10.13 10.05
C LEU A 242 -17.51 8.89 9.37
N LYS A 243 -16.80 9.09 8.26
CA LYS A 243 -16.08 8.00 7.56
C LYS A 243 -14.98 7.38 8.43
N ALA A 244 -14.28 8.17 9.24
CA ALA A 244 -13.30 7.64 10.20
C ALA A 244 -13.98 6.78 11.27
N CYS A 245 -15.12 7.19 11.81
CA CYS A 245 -15.89 6.37 12.75
C CYS A 245 -16.39 5.06 12.13
N ASP A 246 -16.87 5.10 10.87
CA ASP A 246 -17.29 3.90 10.15
C ASP A 246 -16.12 2.92 9.94
N ARG A 247 -14.91 3.44 9.63
CA ARG A 247 -13.68 2.63 9.49
C ARG A 247 -13.15 2.09 10.82
N ALA A 248 -13.24 2.88 11.88
CA ALA A 248 -12.73 2.53 13.20
C ALA A 248 -13.62 1.52 13.94
N ARG A 249 -14.85 1.31 13.49
CA ARG A 249 -15.78 0.39 14.15
C ARG A 249 -15.32 -1.06 14.01
N ILE A 250 -15.09 -1.72 15.15
CA ILE A 250 -14.82 -3.15 15.25
C ILE A 250 -15.93 -3.79 16.08
N ALA A 251 -16.63 -4.76 15.50
CA ALA A 251 -17.71 -5.46 16.16
C ALA A 251 -17.20 -6.20 17.42
N GLY A 252 -17.90 -6.04 18.55
CA GLY A 252 -17.55 -6.63 19.83
C GLY A 252 -16.35 -5.97 20.52
N SER A 253 -15.86 -4.83 20.02
CA SER A 253 -14.79 -4.09 20.69
C SER A 253 -15.33 -3.24 21.86
N PRO A 254 -14.56 -3.04 22.93
CA PRO A 254 -14.97 -2.19 24.06
C PRO A 254 -15.30 -0.75 23.65
N ASP A 255 -14.66 -0.24 22.60
CA ASP A 255 -14.88 1.11 22.09
C ASP A 255 -16.11 1.22 21.17
N GLU A 256 -16.76 0.11 20.78
CA GLU A 256 -17.81 0.12 19.75
C GLU A 256 -19.00 1.01 20.14
N ALA A 257 -19.46 0.92 21.39
CA ALA A 257 -20.56 1.75 21.89
C ALA A 257 -20.20 3.25 21.83
N ALA A 258 -18.98 3.62 22.24
CA ALA A 258 -18.50 5.00 22.21
C ALA A 258 -18.37 5.52 20.77
N ILE A 259 -17.91 4.69 19.82
CA ILE A 259 -17.86 5.04 18.40
C ILE A 259 -19.27 5.29 17.85
N GLN A 260 -20.26 4.48 18.23
CA GLN A 260 -21.65 4.66 17.80
C GLN A 260 -22.27 5.96 18.35
N VAL A 261 -21.99 6.31 19.60
CA VAL A 261 -22.40 7.61 20.16
C VAL A 261 -21.80 8.76 19.36
N ARG A 262 -20.47 8.75 19.14
CA ARG A 262 -19.80 9.80 18.37
C ARG A 262 -20.34 9.88 16.93
N ARG A 263 -20.59 8.74 16.31
CA ARG A 263 -21.20 8.66 14.98
C ARG A 263 -22.59 9.32 14.96
N GLY A 264 -23.42 9.06 15.97
CA GLY A 264 -24.73 9.70 16.13
C GLY A 264 -24.62 11.22 16.24
N GLU A 265 -23.66 11.72 17.03
CA GLU A 265 -23.41 13.16 17.17
C GLU A 265 -23.00 13.82 15.86
N LEU A 266 -22.05 13.21 15.15
CA LEU A 266 -21.62 13.68 13.83
C LEU A 266 -22.77 13.68 12.81
N LEU A 267 -23.65 12.68 12.87
CA LEU A 267 -24.84 12.63 12.01
C LEU A 267 -25.85 13.73 12.33
N LEU A 268 -25.97 14.15 13.60
CA LEU A 268 -26.77 15.31 13.96
C LEU A 268 -26.18 16.61 13.44
N GLU A 269 -24.87 16.80 13.59
CA GLU A 269 -24.15 17.96 13.03
C GLU A 269 -24.33 18.06 11.51
N LEU A 270 -24.36 16.92 10.83
CA LEU A 270 -24.60 16.82 9.38
C LEU A 270 -26.07 16.90 8.97
N GLY A 271 -27.00 17.12 9.91
CA GLY A 271 -28.44 17.24 9.62
C GLY A 271 -29.12 15.92 9.21
N ARG A 272 -28.59 14.76 9.64
CA ARG A 272 -29.12 13.41 9.33
C ARG A 272 -29.72 12.74 10.58
N PRO A 273 -30.82 13.27 11.14
CA PRO A 273 -31.36 12.84 12.44
C PRO A 273 -31.82 11.38 12.47
N THR A 274 -32.40 10.86 11.38
CA THR A 274 -32.85 9.45 11.31
C THR A 274 -31.68 8.46 11.40
N GLN A 275 -30.54 8.79 10.78
CA GLN A 275 -29.35 7.96 10.86
C GLN A 275 -28.66 8.09 12.24
N ALA A 276 -28.75 9.28 12.85
CA ALA A 276 -28.26 9.50 14.20
C ALA A 276 -29.03 8.69 15.24
N GLU A 277 -30.37 8.65 15.13
CA GLU A 277 -31.23 7.81 15.96
C GLU A 277 -30.80 6.34 15.92
N GLN A 278 -30.59 5.79 14.72
CA GLN A 278 -30.11 4.42 14.56
C GLN A 278 -28.74 4.19 15.21
N ALA A 279 -27.84 5.18 15.16
CA ALA A 279 -26.53 5.09 15.80
C ALA A 279 -26.63 5.08 17.33
N PHE A 280 -27.48 5.93 17.91
CA PHE A 280 -27.71 5.94 19.36
C PHE A 280 -28.42 4.66 19.85
N GLU A 281 -29.38 4.14 19.08
CA GLU A 281 -29.98 2.83 19.38
C GLU A 281 -28.95 1.70 19.33
N ALA A 282 -28.05 1.71 18.35
CA ALA A 282 -26.96 0.74 18.27
C ALA A 282 -26.01 0.87 19.48
N ALA A 283 -25.70 2.08 19.92
CA ALA A 283 -24.91 2.30 21.13
C ALA A 283 -25.60 1.73 22.38
N LEU A 284 -26.91 1.97 22.54
CA LEU A 284 -27.69 1.46 23.68
C LEU A 284 -27.89 -0.06 23.67
N LYS A 285 -27.88 -0.70 22.49
CA LYS A 285 -27.86 -2.17 22.39
C LYS A 285 -26.56 -2.77 22.91
N LEU A 286 -25.44 -2.06 22.73
CA LEU A 286 -24.12 -2.49 23.17
C LEU A 286 -23.89 -2.15 24.65
N ASP A 287 -24.34 -0.96 25.08
CA ASP A 287 -24.27 -0.47 26.45
C ASP A 287 -25.60 0.20 26.84
N PRO A 288 -26.53 -0.57 27.43
CA PRO A 288 -27.83 -0.04 27.86
C PRO A 288 -27.74 1.06 28.93
N ALA A 289 -26.61 1.17 29.65
CA ALA A 289 -26.40 2.18 30.69
C ALA A 289 -25.79 3.48 30.14
N ASN A 290 -25.60 3.60 28.82
CA ASN A 290 -24.99 4.77 28.22
C ASN A 290 -25.91 6.01 28.30
N ALA A 291 -25.71 6.81 29.36
CA ALA A 291 -26.52 8.00 29.63
C ALA A 291 -26.51 9.02 28.49
N GLN A 292 -25.37 9.18 27.80
CA GLN A 292 -25.23 10.11 26.68
C GLN A 292 -26.09 9.67 25.49
N ALA A 293 -26.03 8.41 25.09
CA ALA A 293 -26.85 7.86 24.01
C ALA A 293 -28.35 7.98 24.33
N SER A 294 -28.75 7.64 25.56
CA SER A 294 -30.14 7.75 26.02
C SER A 294 -30.65 9.18 25.97
N ALA A 295 -29.87 10.15 26.47
CA ALA A 295 -30.25 11.56 26.47
C ALA A 295 -30.40 12.12 25.05
N LYS A 296 -29.47 11.79 24.14
CA LYS A 296 -29.52 12.23 22.74
C LYS A 296 -30.71 11.60 22.00
N LEU A 297 -30.98 10.32 22.21
CA LEU A 297 -32.13 9.63 21.62
C LEU A 297 -33.46 10.21 22.12
N ALA A 298 -33.58 10.47 23.42
CA ALA A 298 -34.77 11.11 23.99
C ALA A 298 -35.00 12.49 23.39
N ALA A 299 -33.96 13.31 23.25
CA ALA A 299 -34.05 14.63 22.63
C ALA A 299 -34.50 14.58 21.16
N LEU A 300 -34.10 13.54 20.41
CA LEU A 300 -34.52 13.36 19.00
C LEU A 300 -35.99 12.95 18.86
N ARG A 301 -36.49 12.18 19.83
CA ARG A 301 -37.87 11.66 19.83
C ARG A 301 -38.89 12.61 20.41
N GLN A 302 -38.44 13.67 21.09
CA GLN A 302 -39.37 14.68 21.57
C GLN A 302 -40.09 15.30 20.36
N PRO A 303 -41.44 15.35 20.38
CA PRO A 303 -42.18 16.06 19.36
C PRO A 303 -41.71 17.51 19.39
N LYS A 304 -41.23 18.02 18.25
CA LYS A 304 -41.09 19.46 18.07
C LYS A 304 -42.50 20.02 18.12
N GLU A 305 -42.91 20.53 19.28
CA GLU A 305 -44.20 21.18 19.39
C GLU A 305 -44.28 22.27 18.31
N PRO A 306 -45.31 22.28 17.45
CA PRO A 306 -45.56 23.46 16.65
C PRO A 306 -45.83 24.58 17.64
N VAL A 307 -45.09 25.67 17.54
CA VAL A 307 -45.30 26.87 18.35
C VAL A 307 -46.67 27.43 17.98
N SER A 308 -47.76 26.90 18.56
CA SER A 308 -49.08 27.48 18.47
C SER A 308 -49.21 28.52 19.58
N SER A 309 -48.45 29.60 19.47
CA SER A 309 -48.81 30.83 20.19
C SER A 309 -49.94 31.52 19.42
N VAL A 310 -51.14 30.91 19.45
CA VAL A 310 -52.35 31.71 19.27
C VAL A 310 -52.56 32.44 20.58
N ALA A 311 -51.80 33.51 20.77
CA ALA A 311 -52.14 34.53 21.75
C ALA A 311 -53.42 35.18 21.25
N THR A 312 -54.54 34.82 21.86
CA THR A 312 -55.83 35.50 21.68
C THR A 312 -55.65 36.95 22.13
N LEU A 313 -55.46 37.86 21.18
CA LEU A 313 -55.60 39.29 21.45
C LEU A 313 -57.09 39.61 21.63
N PRO A 314 -57.50 40.36 22.66
CA PRO A 314 -58.88 40.77 22.82
C PRO A 314 -59.24 41.80 21.74
N ALA A 315 -60.43 41.65 21.17
CA ALA A 315 -60.94 42.51 20.10
C ALA A 315 -61.08 43.98 20.54
N PRO A 316 -60.62 44.97 19.74
CA PRO A 316 -61.00 46.37 19.95
C PRO A 316 -62.40 46.66 19.36
N LYS A 317 -63.18 47.46 20.09
CA LYS A 317 -64.50 47.99 19.67
C LYS A 317 -64.38 48.96 18.48
N PRO A 318 -65.46 49.18 17.70
CA PRO A 318 -65.40 49.88 16.42
C PRO A 318 -65.69 51.38 16.59
N GLU A 319 -64.81 52.25 16.06
CA GLU A 319 -65.13 53.65 15.81
C GLU A 319 -64.49 54.12 14.50
N GLY A 320 -65.33 54.69 13.61
CA GLY A 320 -64.97 55.87 12.82
C GLY A 320 -64.31 55.68 11.45
N ALA A 321 -65.14 55.62 10.41
CA ALA A 321 -64.99 56.06 9.00
C ALA A 321 -63.89 57.13 8.72
N ALA A 322 -63.20 57.28 7.57
CA ALA A 322 -63.35 56.89 6.16
C ALA A 322 -62.00 57.15 5.39
N PRO A 323 -61.90 57.27 4.04
CA PRO A 323 -61.63 56.15 3.12
C PRO A 323 -60.41 56.34 2.16
N ALA A 324 -60.15 55.29 1.38
CA ALA A 324 -59.48 55.21 0.07
C ALA A 324 -57.95 55.38 -0.02
N VAL A 325 -57.25 54.36 -0.53
CA VAL A 325 -56.85 54.24 -1.95
C VAL A 325 -56.55 52.76 -2.26
N ALA A 326 -57.19 52.22 -3.29
CA ALA A 326 -56.94 50.89 -3.81
C ALA A 326 -55.70 50.89 -4.73
N GLN A 327 -54.71 50.04 -4.43
CA GLN A 327 -53.77 49.55 -5.44
C GLN A 327 -53.75 48.02 -5.40
N GLN A 328 -54.34 47.44 -6.44
CA GLN A 328 -54.26 46.02 -6.74
C GLN A 328 -52.83 45.69 -7.19
N VAL A 329 -52.08 44.95 -6.39
CA VAL A 329 -50.88 44.23 -6.86
C VAL A 329 -51.23 42.75 -6.89
N ARG A 330 -51.31 42.19 -8.10
CA ARG A 330 -51.50 40.76 -8.33
C ARG A 330 -50.24 39.99 -7.88
N PRO A 331 -50.36 38.85 -7.17
CA PRO A 331 -49.22 37.98 -6.91
C PRO A 331 -48.86 37.16 -8.16
N GLN A 332 -47.56 37.12 -8.49
CA GLN A 332 -47.02 36.23 -9.52
C GLN A 332 -46.92 34.78 -8.99
N PRO A 333 -47.18 33.75 -9.81
CA PRO A 333 -46.97 32.37 -9.43
C PRO A 333 -45.47 31.98 -9.43
N PRO A 334 -45.06 30.99 -8.62
CA PRO A 334 -43.65 30.60 -8.47
C PRO A 334 -43.09 29.94 -9.72
N GLN A 335 -41.88 30.35 -10.12
CA GLN A 335 -41.13 29.77 -11.23
C GLN A 335 -40.57 28.38 -10.85
N MET A 336 -40.76 27.39 -11.72
CA MET A 336 -40.13 26.07 -11.61
C MET A 336 -38.65 26.14 -12.03
N PRO A 337 -37.74 25.37 -11.39
CA PRO A 337 -36.35 25.25 -11.84
C PRO A 337 -36.23 24.39 -13.11
N PRO A 338 -35.21 24.63 -13.97
CA PRO A 338 -35.04 23.91 -15.23
C PRO A 338 -34.60 22.45 -15.00
N LYS A 339 -35.16 21.55 -15.83
CA LYS A 339 -34.84 20.12 -15.90
C LYS A 339 -33.37 19.92 -16.33
N ALA A 340 -32.67 19.03 -15.61
CA ALA A 340 -31.33 18.60 -15.94
C ALA A 340 -31.32 17.71 -17.20
N ASP A 341 -30.47 18.05 -18.15
CA ASP A 341 -30.20 17.29 -19.36
C ASP A 341 -29.49 15.95 -19.06
N ALA A 342 -29.90 14.91 -19.79
CA ALA A 342 -29.32 13.58 -19.75
C ALA A 342 -27.88 13.54 -20.31
N PRO A 343 -27.01 12.63 -19.84
CA PRO A 343 -25.61 12.59 -20.26
C PRO A 343 -25.46 12.09 -21.70
N ARG A 344 -24.79 12.92 -22.52
CA ARG A 344 -24.29 12.58 -23.86
C ARG A 344 -23.30 11.41 -23.77
N ARG A 345 -23.54 10.37 -24.56
CA ARG A 345 -22.61 9.26 -24.82
C ARG A 345 -21.39 9.80 -25.56
N TYR A 346 -20.20 9.71 -24.97
CA TYR A 346 -18.94 9.86 -25.69
C TYR A 346 -18.58 8.54 -26.36
N SER A 347 -18.78 8.47 -27.68
CA SER A 347 -18.15 7.48 -28.54
C SER A 347 -16.91 8.11 -29.16
N ASN A 348 -15.72 7.78 -28.65
CA ASN A 348 -14.45 8.05 -29.32
C ASN A 348 -13.74 6.71 -29.53
N VAL A 349 -13.82 6.20 -30.76
CA VAL A 349 -12.93 5.16 -31.29
C VAL A 349 -12.27 5.78 -32.52
N PRO A 350 -10.94 5.97 -32.56
CA PRO A 350 -10.27 6.25 -33.82
C PRO A 350 -9.96 4.95 -34.54
N ALA A 351 -10.42 4.88 -35.79
CA ALA A 351 -10.10 3.83 -36.74
C ALA A 351 -8.61 3.89 -37.12
N VAL A 352 -7.90 2.77 -36.94
CA VAL A 352 -6.58 2.55 -37.54
C VAL A 352 -6.80 1.92 -38.91
N VAL A 353 -6.44 2.69 -39.94
CA VAL A 353 -6.34 2.27 -41.34
C VAL A 353 -5.14 1.33 -41.48
N GLY A 354 -5.37 0.15 -42.04
CA GLY A 354 -4.31 -0.76 -42.46
C GLY A 354 -3.57 -0.22 -43.69
N VAL A 355 -2.26 -0.38 -43.70
CA VAL A 355 -1.44 -0.29 -44.92
C VAL A 355 -0.64 -1.58 -45.03
N THR A 356 -0.98 -2.33 -46.07
CA THR A 356 -0.17 -3.38 -46.69
C THR A 356 0.85 -2.71 -47.62
N HIS A 357 2.14 -2.87 -47.36
CA HIS A 357 3.13 -3.48 -48.27
C HIS A 357 4.53 -3.45 -47.66
#